data_AF-A0AAD0LMB7-F1
#
_entry.id   AF-A0AAD0LMB7-F1
#
_cell.length_a   1.000
_cell.length_b   1.000
_cell.length_c   1.000
_cell.angle_alpha   90.00
_cell.angle_beta   90.00
_cell.angle_gamma   90.00
#
_symmetry.space_group_name_H-M   'P 1'
#
loop_
_entity.id
_entity.type
_entity.pdbx_description
1 polymer ?
#
loop_
_entity_poly.entity_id
_entity_poly.type
_entity_poly.pdbx_seq_one_letter_code
_entity_poly.pdbx_strand_id
1 'polypeptide(L)'
;MKTVELLAKHLNEWPKRFIRIVQGGDSSFYGVLVANELCYEQIENYSIAGLQRADDAGLGVTQLEWMEAQMTAKEKGIELDPSRCVFGKEKSDEEYREDHLYSMKLQCLHAALIQDGRFDKTNATNIAEAINAGFDAIK
;
A
#
# COMPACT_ATOMS: atom_id res chain seq x y z
N MET A 1 19.20 -15.23 7.10
CA MET A 1 18.41 -14.35 6.21
C MET A 1 18.01 -13.13 7.02
N LYS A 2 18.11 -11.93 6.45
CA LYS A 2 17.76 -10.68 7.15
C LYS A 2 16.26 -10.47 7.23
N THR A 3 15.83 -9.67 8.21
CA THR A 3 14.43 -9.30 8.44
C THR A 3 13.83 -8.64 7.20
N VAL A 4 14.59 -7.77 6.54
CA VAL A 4 14.16 -7.09 5.30
C VAL A 4 13.94 -8.07 4.15
N GLU A 5 14.76 -9.12 4.05
CA GLU A 5 14.65 -10.15 3.01
C GLU A 5 13.44 -11.06 3.25
N LEU A 6 13.19 -11.43 4.51
CA LEU A 6 11.99 -12.15 4.94
C LEU A 6 10.72 -11.37 4.58
N LEU A 7 10.68 -10.09 4.94
CA LEU A 7 9.55 -9.22 4.62
C LEU A 7 9.41 -9.02 3.10
N ALA A 8 10.50 -8.77 2.37
CA ALA A 8 10.43 -8.58 0.92
C ALA A 8 9.88 -9.82 0.19
N LYS A 9 10.20 -11.03 0.67
CA LYS A 9 9.77 -12.29 0.08
C LYS A 9 8.33 -12.68 0.41
N HIS A 10 7.86 -12.34 1.61
CA HIS A 10 6.59 -12.87 2.15
C HIS A 10 5.52 -11.81 2.41
N LEU A 11 5.90 -10.54 2.53
CA LEU A 11 4.96 -9.43 2.71
C LEU A 11 4.64 -8.81 1.34
N ASN A 12 3.36 -8.87 0.96
CA ASN A 12 2.89 -8.37 -0.34
C ASN A 12 2.77 -6.84 -0.36
N GLU A 13 2.16 -6.28 0.68
CA GLU A 13 1.94 -4.85 0.84
C GLU A 13 2.42 -4.40 2.21
N TRP A 14 3.05 -3.23 2.25
CA TRP A 14 3.42 -2.57 3.49
C TRP A 14 2.18 -2.08 4.25
N PRO A 15 1.95 -2.48 5.51
CA PRO A 15 0.85 -1.95 6.31
C PRO A 15 1.11 -0.47 6.63
N LYS A 16 0.43 0.43 5.92
CA LYS A 16 0.66 1.90 5.90
C LYS A 16 0.62 2.59 7.27
N ARG A 17 -0.01 1.97 8.28
CA ARG A 17 -0.05 2.50 9.65
C ARG A 17 1.29 2.39 10.38
N PHE A 18 2.20 1.54 9.90
CA PHE A 18 3.49 1.31 10.54
C PHE A 18 4.62 2.04 9.82
N ILE A 19 5.46 2.74 10.58
CA ILE A 19 6.69 3.36 10.08
C ILE A 19 7.82 2.34 9.95
N ARG A 20 7.76 1.29 10.77
CA ARG A 20 8.81 0.29 10.90
C ARG A 20 8.21 -1.03 11.34
N ILE A 21 8.76 -2.14 10.85
CA ILE A 21 8.42 -3.50 11.27
C ILE A 21 9.65 -4.14 11.87
N VAL A 22 9.54 -4.68 13.08
CA VAL A 22 10.62 -5.39 13.79
C VAL A 22 10.21 -6.84 14.03
N GLN A 23 11.14 -7.78 13.90
CA GLN A 23 10.91 -9.15 14.36
C GLN A 23 11.28 -9.26 15.84
N GLY A 24 10.34 -9.69 16.66
CA GLY A 24 10.50 -9.90 18.09
C GLY A 24 11.26 -11.18 18.44
N GLY A 25 11.61 -11.32 19.72
CA GLY A 25 12.27 -12.51 20.25
C GLY A 25 11.40 -13.78 20.20
N ASP A 26 10.10 -13.64 20.05
CA ASP A 26 9.14 -14.73 19.86
C ASP A 26 8.99 -15.15 18.38
N SER A 27 9.83 -14.63 17.48
CA SER A 27 9.72 -14.80 16.01
C SER A 27 8.50 -14.13 15.37
N SER A 28 7.66 -13.47 16.14
CA SER A 28 6.54 -12.65 15.63
C SER A 28 7.05 -11.34 15.05
N PHE A 29 6.25 -10.73 14.17
CA PHE A 29 6.52 -9.40 13.64
C PHE A 29 5.66 -8.37 14.35
N TYR A 30 6.25 -7.22 14.65
CA TYR A 30 5.60 -6.10 15.33
C TYR A 30 5.77 -4.83 14.51
N GLY A 31 4.69 -4.09 14.32
CA GLY A 31 4.67 -2.78 13.70
C GLY A 31 4.84 -1.68 14.73
N VAL A 32 5.66 -0.67 14.40
CA VAL A 32 5.83 0.56 15.16
C VAL A 32 4.96 1.65 14.52
N LEU A 33 4.14 2.32 15.32
CA LEU A 33 3.21 3.34 14.86
C LEU A 33 3.88 4.72 14.68
N VAL A 34 3.36 5.50 13.73
CA VAL A 34 3.69 6.93 13.60
C VAL A 34 3.30 7.64 14.90
N ALA A 35 4.18 8.48 15.43
CA ALA A 35 3.96 9.30 16.64
C ALA A 35 3.83 8.53 17.97
N ASN A 36 4.05 7.22 17.99
CA ASN A 36 4.10 6.44 19.22
C ASN A 36 5.14 5.31 19.12
N GLU A 37 6.42 5.69 19.14
CA GLU A 37 7.57 4.82 18.91
C GLU A 37 7.78 3.75 20.01
N LEU A 38 7.04 3.86 21.13
CA LEU A 38 7.05 2.89 22.22
C LEU A 38 5.92 1.85 22.12
N CYS A 39 4.95 2.05 21.23
CA CYS A 39 3.86 1.12 21.01
C CYS A 39 4.16 0.19 19.84
N TYR A 40 4.33 -1.09 20.19
CA TYR A 40 4.48 -2.19 19.25
C TYR A 40 3.15 -2.92 19.13
N GLU A 41 2.61 -3.00 17.92
CA GLU A 41 1.45 -3.82 17.62
C GLU A 41 1.87 -5.09 16.90
N GLN A 42 1.42 -6.26 17.36
CA GLN A 42 1.69 -7.49 16.65
C GLN A 42 1.02 -7.47 15.27
N ILE A 43 1.77 -7.86 14.24
CA ILE A 43 1.27 -7.96 12.88
C ILE A 43 0.67 -9.34 12.69
N GLU A 44 -0.66 -9.42 12.76
CA GLU A 44 -1.42 -10.61 12.45
C GLU A 44 -1.53 -10.81 10.92
N ASN A 45 -0.41 -11.12 10.27
CA ASN A 45 -0.37 -11.46 8.86
C ASN A 45 0.14 -12.89 8.68
N TYR A 46 -0.74 -13.77 8.19
CA TYR A 46 -0.45 -15.19 7.97
C TYR A 46 0.76 -15.42 7.04
N SER A 47 1.04 -14.50 6.12
CA SER A 47 2.14 -14.61 5.14
C SER A 47 3.52 -14.57 5.82
N ILE A 48 3.63 -13.85 6.94
CA ILE A 48 4.85 -13.70 7.74
C ILE A 48 4.78 -14.45 9.08
N ALA A 49 3.64 -15.06 9.40
CA ALA A 49 3.47 -15.86 10.60
C ALA A 49 4.32 -17.15 10.53
N GLY A 50 4.98 -17.49 11.65
CA GLY A 50 5.78 -18.71 11.76
C GLY A 50 7.07 -18.72 10.92
N LEU A 51 7.50 -17.57 10.39
CA LEU A 51 8.81 -17.46 9.78
C LEU A 51 9.91 -17.65 10.83
N GLN A 52 11.02 -18.28 10.44
CA GLN A 52 12.17 -18.41 11.31
C GLN A 52 12.73 -17.03 11.69
N ARG A 53 13.37 -16.97 12.85
CA ARG A 53 14.01 -15.75 13.33
C ARG A 53 15.12 -15.33 12.35
N ALA A 54 15.12 -14.06 11.98
CA ALA A 54 16.16 -13.42 11.19
C ALA A 54 17.47 -13.27 11.98
N ASP A 55 18.57 -13.17 11.25
CA ASP A 55 19.90 -12.97 11.86
C ASP A 55 20.01 -11.60 12.56
N ASP A 56 19.22 -10.64 12.10
CA ASP A 56 19.15 -9.26 12.58
C ASP A 56 17.84 -8.96 13.33
N ALA A 57 17.21 -9.98 13.91
CA ALA A 57 16.01 -9.80 14.72
C ALA A 57 16.22 -8.76 15.82
N GLY A 58 15.21 -7.90 16.04
CA GLY A 58 15.31 -6.70 16.87
C GLY A 58 15.74 -5.45 16.10
N LEU A 59 16.39 -5.58 14.93
CA LEU A 59 16.45 -4.48 13.97
C LEU A 59 15.12 -4.40 13.25
N GLY A 60 14.70 -3.17 12.97
CA GLY A 60 13.40 -2.96 12.37
C GLY A 60 13.59 -2.28 11.04
N VAL A 61 12.79 -2.73 10.10
CA VAL A 61 12.83 -2.43 8.69
C VAL A 61 11.82 -1.34 8.41
N THR A 62 12.19 -0.37 7.60
CA THR A 62 11.30 0.70 7.12
C THR A 62 10.64 0.29 5.81
N GLN A 63 9.59 1.01 5.42
CA GLN A 63 8.94 0.79 4.12
C GLN A 63 9.93 0.94 2.95
N LEU A 64 10.84 1.91 3.02
CA LEU A 64 11.81 2.16 1.96
C LEU A 64 12.77 0.98 1.79
N GLU A 65 13.37 0.49 2.89
CA GLU A 65 14.26 -0.67 2.87
C GLU A 65 13.56 -1.93 2.35
N TRP A 66 12.29 -2.13 2.72
CA TRP A 66 11.48 -3.22 2.19
C TRP A 66 11.21 -3.08 0.69
N MET A 67 10.87 -1.88 0.20
CA MET A 67 10.65 -1.62 -1.23
C MET A 67 11.92 -1.87 -2.07
N GLU A 68 13.07 -1.39 -1.58
CA GLU A 68 14.37 -1.64 -2.22
C GLU A 68 14.68 -3.14 -2.27
N ALA A 69 14.48 -3.85 -1.16
CA ALA A 69 14.69 -5.29 -1.12
C ALA A 69 13.72 -6.07 -2.02
N GLN A 70 12.47 -5.60 -2.19
CA GLN A 70 11.53 -6.20 -3.15
C GLN A 70 12.00 -6.00 -4.60
N MET A 71 12.51 -4.81 -4.95
CA MET A 71 13.05 -4.56 -6.28
C MET A 71 14.28 -5.43 -6.54
N THR A 72 15.22 -5.49 -5.60
CA THR A 72 16.40 -6.36 -5.71
C THR A 72 16.04 -7.85 -5.77
N ALA A 73 15.00 -8.29 -5.04
CA ALA A 73 14.52 -9.67 -5.09
C ALA A 73 13.96 -10.01 -6.48
N LYS A 74 13.17 -9.10 -7.07
CA LYS A 74 12.65 -9.25 -8.45
C LYS A 74 13.77 -9.29 -9.48
N GLU A 75 14.78 -8.43 -9.36
CA GLU A 75 15.95 -8.43 -10.24
C GLU A 75 16.75 -9.74 -10.17
N LYS A 76 16.79 -10.38 -8.99
CA LYS A 76 17.45 -11.67 -8.78
C LYS A 76 16.59 -12.88 -9.16
N GLY A 77 15.39 -12.68 -9.69
CA GLY A 77 14.46 -13.76 -10.03
C GLY A 77 13.92 -14.51 -8.81
N ILE A 78 13.95 -13.90 -7.63
CA ILE A 78 13.34 -14.46 -6.42
C ILE A 78 11.83 -14.21 -6.53
N GLU A 79 11.08 -15.23 -6.93
CA GLU A 79 9.63 -15.16 -6.94
C GLU A 79 9.10 -15.03 -5.52
N LEU A 80 8.17 -14.08 -5.34
CA LEU A 80 7.31 -14.02 -4.15
C LEU A 80 6.63 -15.37 -4.02
N ASP A 81 6.62 -15.95 -2.82
CA ASP A 81 5.97 -17.24 -2.59
C ASP A 81 4.44 -17.05 -2.63
N PRO A 82 3.76 -17.36 -3.76
CA PRO A 82 2.36 -17.05 -3.94
C PRO A 82 1.48 -17.91 -3.04
N SER A 83 2.01 -19.05 -2.57
CA SER A 83 1.31 -19.99 -1.70
C SER A 83 1.16 -19.46 -0.27
N ARG A 84 1.97 -18.47 0.11
CA ARG A 84 1.89 -17.75 1.39
C ARG A 84 1.25 -16.38 1.28
N CYS A 85 1.00 -15.90 0.06
CA CYS A 85 0.21 -14.71 -0.17
C CYS A 85 -1.24 -15.01 0.23
N VAL A 86 -1.64 -14.61 1.44
CA VAL A 86 -3.06 -14.36 1.65
C VAL A 86 -3.37 -13.15 0.78
N PHE A 87 -4.06 -13.37 -0.33
CA PHE A 87 -4.74 -12.30 -1.04
C PHE A 87 -5.59 -11.58 0.01
N GLY A 88 -5.10 -10.45 0.51
CA GLY A 88 -5.93 -9.53 1.27
C GLY A 88 -7.07 -9.21 0.34
N LYS A 89 -8.29 -9.66 0.69
CA LYS A 89 -9.54 -9.62 -0.09
C LYS A 89 -9.31 -9.08 -1.49
N GLU A 90 -9.29 -9.97 -2.50
CA GLU A 90 -9.43 -9.50 -3.89
C GLU A 90 -10.49 -8.42 -3.90
N LYS A 91 -10.10 -7.20 -4.31
CA LYS A 91 -11.04 -6.12 -4.49
C LYS A 91 -12.15 -6.70 -5.35
N SER A 92 -13.37 -6.59 -4.86
CA SER A 92 -14.52 -7.01 -5.65
C SER A 92 -14.50 -6.28 -6.99
N ASP A 93 -15.10 -6.88 -8.01
CA ASP A 93 -15.31 -6.20 -9.30
C ASP A 93 -16.01 -4.83 -9.12
N GLU A 94 -16.75 -4.65 -8.02
CA GLU A 94 -17.31 -3.36 -7.61
C GLU A 94 -16.22 -2.36 -7.19
N GLU A 95 -15.34 -2.72 -6.25
CA GLU A 95 -14.25 -1.85 -5.79
C GLU A 95 -13.28 -1.49 -6.94
N TYR A 96 -13.02 -2.42 -7.87
CA TYR A 96 -12.25 -2.11 -9.08
C TYR A 96 -12.95 -1.12 -10.01
N ARG A 97 -14.27 -1.26 -10.18
CA ARG A 97 -15.07 -0.32 -10.98
C ARG A 97 -15.14 1.06 -10.33
N GLU A 98 -15.33 1.12 -9.02
CA GLU A 98 -15.36 2.39 -8.28
C GLU A 98 -14.03 3.14 -8.38
N ASP A 99 -12.90 2.46 -8.17
CA ASP A 99 -11.56 3.05 -8.31
C ASP A 99 -11.28 3.52 -9.75
N HIS A 100 -11.72 2.74 -10.74
CA HIS A 100 -11.57 3.09 -12.14
C HIS A 100 -12.38 4.34 -12.51
N LEU A 101 -13.64 4.41 -12.08
CA LEU A 101 -14.52 5.56 -12.29
C LEU A 101 -13.98 6.81 -11.60
N TYR A 102 -13.50 6.67 -10.35
CA TYR A 102 -12.87 7.76 -9.62
C TYR A 102 -11.63 8.28 -10.36
N SER A 103 -10.77 7.39 -10.85
CA SER A 103 -9.58 7.75 -11.61
C SER A 103 -9.92 8.48 -12.91
N MET A 104 -10.96 8.03 -13.63
CA MET A 104 -11.45 8.72 -14.83
C MET A 104 -12.01 10.11 -14.51
N LYS A 105 -12.80 10.25 -13.44
CA LYS A 105 -13.32 11.55 -12.99
C LYS A 105 -12.19 12.54 -12.73
N LEU A 106 -11.12 12.11 -12.06
CA LEU A 106 -9.94 12.94 -11.81
C LEU A 106 -9.22 13.36 -13.10
N GLN A 107 -9.09 12.46 -14.07
CA GLN A 107 -8.48 12.77 -15.37
C GLN A 107 -9.31 13.77 -16.17
N CYS A 108 -10.64 13.60 -16.21
CA CYS A 108 -11.55 14.54 -16.86
C CYS A 108 -11.52 15.91 -16.18
N LEU A 109 -11.49 15.95 -14.85
CA LEU A 109 -11.39 17.19 -14.08
C LEU A 109 -10.08 17.91 -14.38
N HIS A 110 -8.97 17.19 -14.37
CA HIS A 110 -7.65 17.73 -14.71
C HIS A 110 -7.62 18.32 -16.13
N ALA A 111 -8.18 17.61 -17.11
CA ALA A 111 -8.25 18.07 -18.50
C ALA A 111 -9.09 19.34 -18.65
N ALA A 112 -10.29 19.37 -18.04
CA ALA A 112 -11.19 20.52 -18.10
C ALA A 112 -10.58 21.76 -17.43
N LEU A 113 -9.95 21.56 -16.27
CA LEU A 113 -9.28 22.63 -15.53
C LEU A 113 -8.07 23.21 -16.28
N ILE A 114 -7.27 22.36 -16.95
CA ILE A 114 -6.16 22.84 -17.80
C ILE A 114 -6.69 23.62 -19.01
N GLN A 115 -7.78 23.15 -19.62
CA GLN A 115 -8.34 23.77 -20.83
C GLN A 115 -8.93 25.15 -20.55
N ASP A 116 -9.46 25.38 -19.35
CA ASP A 116 -10.12 26.64 -18.99
C ASP A 116 -9.14 27.76 -18.59
N GLY A 117 -7.87 27.43 -18.30
CA GLY A 117 -6.76 28.39 -18.15
C GLY A 117 -6.88 29.40 -16.97
N ARG A 118 -8.00 29.42 -16.24
CA ARG A 118 -8.27 30.25 -15.07
C ARG A 118 -8.73 29.38 -13.89
N PHE A 119 -7.85 29.29 -12.90
CA PHE A 119 -8.09 28.54 -11.67
C PHE A 119 -8.53 29.48 -10.55
N ASP A 120 -9.83 29.75 -10.47
CA ASP A 120 -10.44 30.24 -9.23
C ASP A 120 -11.30 29.13 -8.61
N LYS A 121 -11.47 29.20 -7.28
CA LYS A 121 -12.15 28.16 -6.49
C LYS A 121 -13.58 27.92 -6.97
N THR A 122 -14.27 28.98 -7.39
CA THR A 122 -15.66 28.89 -7.84
C THR A 122 -15.75 28.16 -9.16
N ASN A 123 -14.87 28.49 -10.11
CA ASN A 123 -14.82 27.84 -11.42
C ASN A 123 -14.46 26.35 -11.30
N ALA A 124 -13.47 26.01 -10.47
CA ALA A 124 -13.07 24.63 -10.25
C ALA A 124 -14.18 23.78 -9.60
N THR A 125 -14.97 24.38 -8.70
CA THR A 125 -16.10 23.69 -8.04
C THR A 125 -17.21 23.41 -9.06
N ASN A 126 -17.58 24.39 -9.88
CA ASN A 126 -18.59 24.24 -10.93
C ASN A 126 -18.22 23.16 -11.97
N ILE A 127 -16.94 23.10 -12.36
CA ILE A 127 -16.43 22.07 -13.27
C ILE A 127 -16.53 20.68 -12.64
N ALA A 128 -16.14 20.54 -11.37
CA ALA A 128 -16.24 19.27 -10.66
C ALA A 128 -17.70 18.81 -10.51
N GLU A 129 -18.63 19.72 -10.21
CA GLU A 129 -20.07 19.43 -10.12
C GLU A 129 -20.64 18.98 -11.47
N ALA A 130 -20.29 19.67 -12.56
CA ALA A 130 -20.74 19.32 -13.90
C ALA A 130 -20.22 17.94 -14.35
N ILE A 131 -18.96 17.62 -14.04
CA ILE A 131 -18.38 16.30 -14.34
C ILE A 131 -19.09 15.21 -13.53
N ASN A 132 -19.28 15.41 -12.23
CA ASN A 132 -20.00 14.43 -11.41
C ASN A 132 -21.42 14.18 -11.92
N ALA A 133 -22.17 15.24 -12.23
CA ALA A 133 -23.51 15.12 -12.80
C ALA A 133 -23.51 14.36 -14.15
N GLY A 134 -22.51 14.58 -15.00
CA GLY A 134 -22.34 13.85 -16.26
C GLY A 134 -22.09 12.35 -16.06
N PHE A 135 -21.24 11.98 -15.10
CA PHE A 135 -20.99 10.58 -14.77
C PHE A 135 -22.20 9.91 -14.11
N ASP A 136 -22.91 10.59 -13.22
CA ASP A 136 -24.10 10.04 -12.55
C ASP A 136 -25.26 9.78 -13.52
N ALA A 137 -25.28 10.48 -14.66
CA ALA A 137 -26.24 10.28 -15.74
C ALA A 137 -25.94 9.05 -16.61
N ILE A 138 -24.72 8.52 -16.55
CA ILE A 138 -24.28 7.32 -17.29
C ILE A 138 -24.46 6.12 -16.33
N LYS A 139 -25.63 5.49 -16.37
CA LYS A 139 -25.93 4.24 -15.67
C LYS A 139 -25.59 3.02 -16.51
#